data_AF-A0A7J9R8H8-F1
#
_entry.id   AF-A0A7J9R8H8-F1
#
_cell.length_a   1.000
_cell.length_b   1.000
_cell.length_c   1.000
_cell.angle_alpha   90.00
_cell.angle_beta   90.00
_cell.angle_gamma   90.00
#
_symmetry.space_group_name_H-M   'P 1'
#
loop_
_entity.id
_entity.type
_entity.pdbx_description
1 polymer ?
#
loop_
_entity_poly.entity_id
_entity_poly.type
_entity_poly.pdbx_seq_one_letter_code
_entity_poly.pdbx_strand_id
1 'polypeptide(L)'
;MRFDAIPWIALGISLLVTTSIWILILDLEKESEETEFIGIAQKITLEIEGSLNKHEEILMGFKGLFESSEEVTRKEFSEFYTIQEINARFPEILGVGYIQHIENETEKTELINEISEEVVEYSIFPEGSRTEYYPVVFLEP
;
A
#
# COMPACT_ATOMS: atom_id res chain seq x y z
N MET A 1 -39.15 66.36 19.20
CA MET A 1 -38.59 65.02 19.49
C MET A 1 -37.46 64.77 18.49
N ARG A 2 -36.24 64.53 18.98
CA ARG A 2 -34.97 64.61 18.24
C ARG A 2 -34.86 63.52 17.17
N PHE A 3 -34.51 63.92 15.95
CA PHE A 3 -34.21 63.06 14.80
C PHE A 3 -32.86 62.31 14.92
N ASP A 4 -32.17 62.47 16.05
CA ASP A 4 -30.84 61.91 16.32
C ASP A 4 -30.81 60.37 16.34
N ALA A 5 -31.95 59.68 16.41
CA ALA A 5 -32.02 58.21 16.50
C ALA A 5 -31.98 57.49 15.14
N ILE A 6 -32.31 58.17 14.04
CA ILE A 6 -32.30 57.59 12.68
C ILE A 6 -30.93 57.02 12.27
N PRO A 7 -29.80 57.73 12.43
CA PRO A 7 -28.49 57.19 12.05
C PRO A 7 -28.09 55.97 12.88
N TRP A 8 -28.46 55.92 14.16
CA TRP A 8 -28.20 54.76 15.03
C TRP A 8 -29.01 53.52 14.61
N ILE A 9 -30.27 53.71 14.19
CA ILE A 9 -31.11 52.63 13.68
C ILE A 9 -30.57 52.12 12.34
N ALA A 10 -30.20 53.01 11.42
CA ALA A 10 -29.61 52.62 10.14
C ALA A 10 -28.30 51.84 10.33
N LEU A 11 -27.44 52.28 11.25
CA LEU A 11 -26.22 51.58 11.62
C LEU A 11 -26.55 50.19 12.19
N GLY A 12 -27.46 50.10 13.15
CA GLY A 12 -27.88 48.83 13.75
C GLY A 12 -28.41 47.83 12.71
N ILE A 13 -29.22 48.29 11.76
CA ILE A 13 -29.74 47.43 10.68
C ILE A 13 -28.62 46.99 9.75
N SER A 14 -27.74 47.91 9.30
CA SER A 14 -26.62 47.54 8.42
C SER A 14 -25.64 46.56 9.09
N LEU A 15 -25.43 46.72 10.40
CA LEU A 15 -24.57 45.84 11.19
C LEU A 15 -25.20 44.46 11.31
N LEU A 16 -26.49 44.39 11.63
CA LEU A 16 -27.23 43.12 11.68
C LEU A 16 -27.16 42.38 10.34
N VAL A 17 -27.47 43.07 9.24
CA VAL A 17 -27.43 42.46 7.89
C VAL A 17 -26.02 41.95 7.56
N THR A 18 -24.99 42.75 7.83
CA THR A 18 -23.60 42.35 7.58
C THR A 18 -23.21 41.13 8.43
N THR A 19 -23.55 41.12 9.72
CA THR A 19 -23.26 39.98 10.61
C THR A 19 -24.01 38.72 10.21
N SER A 20 -25.27 38.83 9.78
CA SER A 20 -26.05 37.68 9.31
C SER A 20 -25.46 37.08 8.03
N ILE A 21 -25.08 37.91 7.06
CA ILE A 21 -24.43 37.45 5.84
C ILE A 21 -23.09 36.79 6.17
N TRP A 22 -22.31 37.38 7.07
CA TRP A 22 -21.03 36.84 7.51
C TRP A 22 -21.15 35.45 8.15
N ILE A 23 -22.13 35.25 9.05
CA ILE A 23 -22.37 33.95 9.70
C ILE A 23 -22.75 32.89 8.68
N LEU A 24 -23.65 33.22 7.73
CA LEU A 24 -24.05 32.30 6.66
C LEU A 24 -22.89 31.87 5.77
N ILE A 25 -21.95 32.78 5.47
CA ILE A 25 -20.76 32.48 4.66
C ILE A 25 -19.80 31.57 5.43
N LEU A 26 -19.56 31.83 6.72
CA LEU A 26 -18.68 31.01 7.55
C LEU A 26 -19.19 29.57 7.71
N ASP A 27 -20.50 29.39 7.86
CA ASP A 27 -21.09 28.05 7.99
C ASP A 27 -20.92 27.24 6.69
N LEU A 28 -21.05 27.88 5.53
CA LEU A 28 -20.81 27.27 4.21
C LEU A 28 -19.34 26.92 3.99
N GLU A 29 -18.42 27.79 4.43
CA GLU A 29 -16.97 27.58 4.28
C GLU A 29 -16.52 26.36 5.09
N LYS A 30 -17.01 26.21 6.33
CA LYS A 30 -16.68 25.08 7.20
C LYS A 30 -17.19 23.73 6.66
N GLU A 31 -18.41 23.70 6.13
CA GLU A 31 -18.99 22.47 5.54
C GLU A 31 -18.27 22.08 4.24
N SER A 32 -17.81 23.08 3.48
CA SER A 32 -17.00 22.86 2.28
C SER A 32 -15.64 22.26 2.61
N GLU A 33 -14.94 22.77 3.63
CA GLU A 33 -13.63 22.26 4.06
C GLU A 33 -13.70 20.80 4.54
N GLU A 34 -14.72 20.45 5.33
CA GLU A 34 -14.90 19.07 5.81
C GLU A 34 -15.24 18.11 4.66
N THR A 35 -16.11 18.54 3.74
CA THR A 35 -16.45 17.74 2.56
C THR A 35 -15.25 17.52 1.65
N GLU A 36 -14.44 18.55 1.43
CA GLU A 36 -13.22 18.46 0.63
C GLU A 36 -12.20 17.53 1.31
N PHE A 37 -11.99 17.67 2.62
CA PHE A 37 -11.11 16.80 3.39
C PHE A 37 -11.54 15.34 3.30
N ILE A 38 -12.83 15.04 3.54
CA ILE A 38 -13.38 13.68 3.46
C ILE A 38 -13.23 13.14 2.04
N GLY A 39 -13.48 13.95 1.01
CA GLY A 39 -13.33 13.54 -0.39
C GLY A 39 -11.88 13.16 -0.73
N ILE A 40 -10.91 13.96 -0.29
CA ILE A 40 -9.48 13.68 -0.46
C ILE A 40 -9.08 12.41 0.30
N ALA A 41 -9.50 12.28 1.56
CA ALA A 41 -9.20 11.12 2.39
C ALA A 41 -9.76 9.83 1.77
N GLN A 42 -11.02 9.85 1.32
CA GLN A 42 -11.64 8.71 0.64
C GLN A 42 -10.91 8.35 -0.65
N LYS A 43 -10.53 9.34 -1.46
CA LYS A 43 -9.78 9.10 -2.69
C LYS A 43 -8.45 8.42 -2.42
N ILE A 44 -7.68 8.92 -1.43
CA ILE A 44 -6.40 8.32 -1.03
C ILE A 44 -6.60 6.90 -0.53
N THR A 45 -7.61 6.66 0.31
CA THR A 45 -7.95 5.31 0.80
C THR A 45 -8.24 4.36 -0.35
N LEU A 46 -9.07 4.76 -1.31
CA LEU A 46 -9.41 3.95 -2.49
C LEU A 46 -8.19 3.66 -3.37
N GLU A 47 -7.27 4.63 -3.52
CA GLU A 47 -6.02 4.42 -4.24
C GLU A 47 -5.11 3.40 -3.53
N ILE A 48 -5.00 3.47 -2.20
CA ILE A 48 -4.24 2.51 -1.39
C ILE A 48 -4.85 1.11 -1.47
N GLU A 49 -6.16 0.99 -1.25
CA GLU A 49 -6.88 -0.30 -1.36
C GLU A 49 -6.73 -0.91 -2.75
N GLY A 50 -6.86 -0.08 -3.79
CA GLY A 50 -6.64 -0.52 -5.17
C GLY A 50 -5.22 -1.01 -5.41
N SER A 51 -4.21 -0.38 -4.80
CA SER A 51 -2.81 -0.83 -4.86
C SER A 51 -2.62 -2.15 -4.11
N LEU A 52 -3.16 -2.31 -2.90
CA LEU A 52 -3.05 -3.56 -2.13
C LEU A 52 -3.69 -4.75 -2.86
N ASN A 53 -4.86 -4.56 -3.47
CA ASN A 53 -5.51 -5.62 -4.24
C ASN A 53 -4.65 -6.07 -5.44
N LYS A 54 -3.95 -5.15 -6.10
CA LYS A 54 -3.02 -5.51 -7.19
C LYS A 54 -1.84 -6.33 -6.68
N HIS A 55 -1.28 -5.99 -5.52
CA HIS A 55 -0.23 -6.80 -4.89
C HIS A 55 -0.72 -8.22 -4.59
N GLU A 56 -1.95 -8.34 -4.06
CA GLU A 56 -2.56 -9.64 -3.80
C GLU A 56 -2.75 -10.46 -5.09
N GLU A 57 -3.27 -9.86 -6.16
CA GLU A 57 -3.44 -10.54 -7.46
C GLU A 57 -2.13 -11.10 -8.01
N ILE A 58 -1.03 -10.36 -7.90
CA ILE A 58 0.31 -10.82 -8.31
C ILE A 58 0.73 -12.02 -7.47
N LEU A 59 0.63 -11.93 -6.14
CA LEU A 59 0.99 -13.02 -5.25
C LEU A 59 0.11 -14.26 -5.47
N MET A 60 -1.18 -14.09 -5.78
CA MET A 60 -2.06 -15.20 -6.19
C MET A 60 -1.60 -15.84 -7.50
N GLY A 61 -1.09 -15.06 -8.45
CA GLY A 61 -0.49 -15.57 -9.68
C GLY A 61 0.72 -16.47 -9.40
N PHE A 62 1.64 -16.02 -8.55
CA PHE A 62 2.79 -16.85 -8.12
C PHE A 62 2.35 -18.07 -7.33
N LYS A 63 1.38 -17.94 -6.43
CA LYS A 63 0.79 -19.10 -5.75
C LYS A 63 0.24 -20.10 -6.76
N GLY A 64 -0.46 -19.63 -7.80
CA GLY A 64 -0.96 -20.47 -8.89
C GLY A 64 0.14 -21.22 -9.62
N LEU A 65 1.30 -20.60 -9.85
CA LEU A 65 2.47 -21.27 -10.42
C LEU A 65 2.90 -22.47 -9.55
N PHE A 66 3.07 -22.28 -8.24
CA PHE A 66 3.46 -23.36 -7.33
C PHE A 66 2.40 -24.44 -7.15
N GLU A 67 1.10 -24.09 -7.16
CA GLU A 67 0.01 -25.06 -6.99
C GLU A 67 -0.29 -25.86 -8.26
N SER A 68 0.17 -25.40 -9.43
CA SER A 68 -0.08 -26.03 -10.73
C SER A 68 1.11 -26.83 -11.29
N SER A 69 2.27 -26.72 -10.65
CA SER A 69 3.51 -27.40 -11.03
C SER A 69 3.93 -28.41 -9.97
N GLU A 70 4.56 -29.51 -10.38
CA GLU A 70 5.14 -30.48 -9.43
C GLU A 70 6.36 -29.90 -8.70
N GLU A 71 7.16 -29.12 -9.42
CA GLU A 71 8.32 -28.40 -8.94
C GLU A 71 8.43 -27.10 -9.74
N VAL A 72 8.92 -26.03 -9.11
CA VAL A 72 9.17 -24.74 -9.78
C VAL A 72 10.65 -24.46 -9.70
N THR A 73 11.32 -24.44 -10.86
CA THR A 73 12.74 -24.11 -10.96
C THR A 73 12.97 -22.60 -10.86
N ARG A 74 14.18 -22.17 -10.49
CA ARG A 74 14.55 -20.74 -10.47
C ARG A 74 14.33 -20.08 -11.82
N LYS A 75 14.63 -20.80 -12.92
CA LYS A 75 14.41 -20.33 -14.27
C LYS A 75 12.93 -20.10 -14.57
N GLU A 76 12.06 -21.04 -14.23
CA GLU A 76 10.61 -20.90 -14.44
C GLU A 76 10.03 -19.75 -13.61
N PHE A 77 10.50 -19.57 -12.37
CA PHE A 77 10.12 -18.44 -11.53
C PHE A 77 10.51 -17.11 -12.20
N SER A 78 11.74 -17.00 -12.69
CA SER A 78 12.26 -15.80 -13.39
C SER A 78 11.52 -15.53 -14.71
N GLU A 79 11.23 -16.57 -15.49
CA GLU A 79 10.45 -16.45 -16.72
C GLU A 79 9.01 -16.01 -16.44
N PHE A 80 8.37 -16.58 -15.41
CA PHE A 80 7.03 -16.19 -14.99
C PHE A 80 6.98 -14.73 -14.50
N TYR A 81 7.96 -14.31 -13.71
CA TYR A 81 8.13 -12.92 -13.30
C TYR A 81 8.28 -11.98 -14.52
N THR A 82 9.14 -12.35 -15.47
CA THR A 82 9.44 -11.54 -16.65
C THR A 82 8.23 -11.40 -17.58
N ILE A 83 7.49 -12.49 -17.83
CA ILE A 83 6.31 -12.48 -18.71
C ILE A 83 5.19 -11.58 -18.17
N GLN A 84 5.09 -11.43 -16.84
CA GLN A 84 4.09 -10.56 -16.23
C GLN A 84 4.40 -9.07 -16.33
N GLU A 85 5.63 -8.69 -16.71
CA GLU A 85 6.13 -7.31 -16.82
C GLU A 85 5.84 -6.49 -15.54
N ILE A 86 6.04 -7.09 -14.37
CA ILE A 86 5.63 -6.53 -13.07
C ILE A 86 6.23 -5.14 -12.85
N ASN A 87 7.54 -4.96 -13.06
CA ASN A 87 8.19 -3.65 -12.91
C ASN A 87 7.63 -2.56 -13.82
N ALA A 88 7.18 -2.91 -15.03
CA ALA A 88 6.62 -1.95 -15.98
C ALA A 88 5.17 -1.59 -15.63
N ARG A 89 4.41 -2.56 -15.10
CA ARG A 89 2.99 -2.40 -14.74
C ARG A 89 2.78 -1.83 -13.35
N PHE A 90 3.70 -2.10 -12.43
CA PHE A 90 3.62 -1.79 -11.00
C PHE A 90 5.00 -1.33 -10.48
N PRO A 91 5.43 -0.10 -10.82
CA PRO A 91 6.73 0.42 -10.42
C PRO A 91 6.89 0.59 -8.90
N GLU A 92 5.80 0.56 -8.13
CA GLU A 92 5.81 0.56 -6.66
C GLU A 92 6.29 -0.76 -6.04
N ILE A 93 6.32 -1.85 -6.82
CA ILE A 93 6.75 -3.17 -6.36
C ILE A 93 8.26 -3.27 -6.50
N LEU A 94 8.93 -3.55 -5.38
CA LEU A 94 10.39 -3.75 -5.37
C LEU A 94 10.80 -5.10 -5.96
N GLY A 95 10.03 -6.14 -5.66
CA GLY A 95 10.27 -7.49 -6.12
C GLY A 95 9.32 -8.49 -5.47
N VAL A 96 9.38 -9.73 -5.96
CA VAL A 96 8.60 -10.86 -5.49
C VAL A 96 9.57 -11.95 -5.07
N GLY A 97 9.45 -12.37 -3.82
CA GLY A 97 10.24 -13.46 -3.24
C GLY A 97 9.36 -14.67 -2.93
N TYR A 98 9.96 -15.86 -3.03
CA TYR A 98 9.38 -17.08 -2.52
C TYR A 98 10.14 -17.54 -1.28
N ILE A 99 9.40 -17.77 -0.20
CA ILE A 99 9.93 -18.37 1.03
C ILE A 99 9.47 -19.82 1.13
N GLN A 100 10.41 -20.70 1.42
CA GLN A 100 10.12 -22.12 1.64
C GLN A 100 10.07 -22.40 3.13
N HIS A 101 9.09 -23.18 3.58
CA HIS A 101 9.10 -23.69 4.95
C HIS A 101 10.01 -24.92 5.01
N ILE A 102 10.99 -24.88 5.91
CA ILE A 102 11.85 -26.03 6.20
C ILE A 102 11.86 -26.31 7.69
N GLU A 103 11.86 -27.59 8.04
CA GLU A 103 11.95 -28.07 9.40
C GLU A 103 13.42 -28.44 9.66
N ASN A 104 13.90 -28.24 10.90
CA ASN A 104 15.20 -28.74 11.36
C ASN A 104 16.48 -28.24 10.63
N GLU A 105 17.65 -28.61 11.15
CA GLU A 105 18.96 -28.20 10.62
C GLU A 105 19.44 -29.01 9.41
N THR A 106 18.91 -30.22 9.26
CA THR A 106 19.31 -31.12 8.16
C THR A 106 18.75 -30.60 6.85
N GLU A 107 17.45 -30.29 6.80
CA GLU A 107 16.81 -29.73 5.60
C GLU A 107 17.42 -28.36 5.24
N LYS A 108 17.76 -27.56 6.24
CA LYS A 108 18.50 -26.31 6.04
C LYS A 108 19.84 -26.54 5.34
N THR A 109 20.60 -27.56 5.76
CA THR A 109 21.90 -27.87 5.15
C THR A 109 21.72 -28.42 3.74
N GLU A 110 20.72 -29.26 3.51
CA GLU A 110 20.36 -29.79 2.19
C GLU A 110 19.98 -28.67 1.22
N LEU A 111 19.09 -27.76 1.63
CA LEU A 111 18.67 -26.62 0.83
C LEU A 111 19.83 -25.67 0.49
N ILE A 112 20.73 -25.41 1.45
CA ILE A 112 21.93 -24.58 1.17
C ILE A 112 22.81 -25.24 0.11
N ASN A 113 23.01 -26.56 0.19
CA ASN A 113 23.82 -27.28 -0.79
C ASN A 113 23.16 -27.25 -2.18
N GLU A 114 21.86 -27.48 -2.25
CA GLU A 114 21.08 -27.41 -3.51
C GLU A 114 21.19 -26.02 -4.16
N ILE A 115 20.91 -24.97 -3.40
CA ILE A 115 20.94 -23.60 -3.93
C ILE A 115 22.37 -23.16 -4.27
N SER A 116 23.40 -23.69 -3.58
CA SER A 116 24.80 -23.36 -3.86
C SER A 116 25.28 -23.79 -5.25
N GLU A 117 24.56 -24.69 -5.94
CA GLU A 117 24.85 -25.06 -7.32
C GLU A 117 24.51 -23.93 -8.31
N GLU A 118 23.53 -23.09 -7.97
CA GLU A 118 23.03 -22.00 -8.81
C GLU A 118 23.44 -20.60 -8.31
N VAL A 119 23.56 -20.42 -6.99
CA VAL A 119 23.80 -19.12 -6.34
C VAL A 119 25.06 -19.19 -5.47
N VAL A 120 26.06 -18.39 -5.84
CA VAL A 120 27.28 -18.24 -5.06
C VAL A 120 26.98 -17.51 -3.74
N GLU A 121 27.50 -18.02 -2.63
CA GLU A 121 27.37 -17.44 -1.28
C GLU A 121 25.95 -17.39 -0.68
N TYR A 122 25.08 -18.34 -1.04
CA TYR A 122 23.78 -18.47 -0.37
C TYR A 122 23.90 -18.89 1.10
N SER A 123 23.28 -18.12 2.00
CA SER A 123 23.25 -18.42 3.43
C SER A 123 21.91 -17.98 4.05
N ILE A 124 21.48 -18.72 5.07
CA ILE A 124 20.20 -18.47 5.74
C ILE A 124 20.45 -17.57 6.97
N PHE A 125 19.90 -16.35 6.93
CA PHE A 125 19.99 -15.35 8.00
C PHE A 125 18.66 -15.22 8.77
N PRO A 126 18.66 -14.90 10.09
CA PRO A 126 19.81 -14.83 10.98
C PRO A 126 20.44 -16.19 11.28
N GLU A 127 21.76 -16.20 11.49
CA GLU A 127 22.48 -17.39 11.94
C GLU A 127 21.93 -17.90 13.28
N GLY A 128 22.05 -19.21 13.50
CA GLY A 128 21.61 -19.89 14.71
C GLY A 128 20.67 -21.06 14.44
N SER A 129 20.48 -21.88 15.48
CA SER A 129 19.66 -23.09 15.40
C SER A 129 18.22 -22.86 15.80
N ARG A 130 17.29 -23.36 14.99
CA ARG A 130 15.85 -23.20 15.13
C ARG A 130 15.13 -24.48 14.74
N THR A 131 13.92 -24.62 15.26
CA THR A 131 13.00 -25.71 14.90
C THR A 131 12.52 -25.59 13.46
N GLU A 132 12.30 -24.36 12.99
CA GLU A 132 11.77 -24.04 11.66
C GLU A 132 12.53 -22.86 11.06
N TYR A 133 12.62 -22.84 9.73
CA TYR A 133 13.14 -21.71 8.97
C TYR A 133 12.23 -21.37 7.80
N TYR A 134 12.30 -20.11 7.39
CA TYR A 134 11.58 -19.56 6.24
C TYR A 134 12.57 -18.80 5.34
N PRO A 135 13.58 -19.49 4.77
CA PRO A 135 14.55 -18.85 3.89
C PRO A 135 13.91 -18.39 2.57
N VAL A 136 14.47 -17.32 1.99
CA VAL A 136 14.08 -16.82 0.67
C VAL A 136 14.83 -17.64 -0.39
N VAL A 137 14.10 -18.46 -1.14
CA VAL A 137 14.68 -19.38 -2.14
C VAL A 137 14.74 -18.72 -3.51
N PHE A 138 13.68 -18.02 -3.92
CA PHE A 138 13.63 -17.22 -5.14
C PHE A 138 13.36 -15.76 -4.83
N LEU A 139 13.90 -14.86 -5.65
CA LEU A 139 13.69 -13.42 -5.56
C LEU A 139 13.86 -12.81 -6.96
N GLU A 140 12.86 -12.07 -7.41
CA GLU A 140 12.86 -11.35 -8.70
C GLU A 140 12.06 -10.03 -8.60
N PRO A 141 12.62 -8.87 -8.96
CA PRO A 141 14.04 -8.55 -9.03
C PRO A 141 14.64 -8.44 -7.62
#